data_AF-A0A357WS61-F1
#
_entry.id   AF-A0A357WS61-F1
#
_cell.length_a   1.000
_cell.length_b   1.000
_cell.length_c   1.000
_cell.angle_alpha   90.00
_cell.angle_beta   90.00
_cell.angle_gamma   90.00
#
_symmetry.space_group_name_H-M   'P 1'
#
loop_
_entity.id
_entity.type
_entity.pdbx_description
1 polymer ?
#
loop_
_entity_poly.entity_id
_entity_poly.type
_entity_poly.pdbx_seq_one_letter_code
_entity_poly.pdbx_strand_id
1 'polypeptide(L)' 'RLFERTEIGVPQGGPLSPLLSNVMLNELDKELERRGHRYVRYADDCMIFCKSK' A
#
# COMPACT_ATOMS: atom_id res chain seq x y z
N ARG A 1 0.68 -20.19 -20.73
CA ARG A 1 0.40 -20.54 -19.31
C ARG A 1 -0.07 -19.26 -18.64
N LEU A 2 -1.36 -18.92 -18.76
CA LEU A 2 -1.82 -17.53 -18.53
C LEU A 2 -1.97 -17.16 -17.05
N PHE A 3 -2.07 -18.15 -16.16
CA PHE A 3 -2.12 -17.94 -14.71
C PHE A 3 -1.42 -19.12 -14.01
N GLU A 4 -0.29 -18.85 -13.37
CA GLU A 4 0.30 -19.76 -12.39
C GLU A 4 -0.26 -19.39 -11.02
N ARG A 5 -0.72 -20.39 -10.27
CA ARG A 5 -1.29 -20.18 -8.95
C ARG A 5 -0.13 -19.96 -7.98
N THR A 6 -0.01 -18.74 -7.45
CA THR A 6 0.93 -18.42 -6.37
C THR A 6 0.22 -18.55 -5.03
N GLU A 7 0.90 -19.07 -4.00
CA GLU A 7 0.35 -19.14 -2.64
C GLU A 7 0.26 -17.75 -1.98
N ILE A 8 1.12 -16.82 -2.41
CA ILE A 8 1.22 -15.46 -1.88
C ILE A 8 1.28 -14.47 -3.05
N GLY A 9 0.69 -13.29 -2.85
CA GLY A 9 0.72 -12.19 -3.81
C GLY A 9 -0.51 -12.15 -4.71
N VAL A 10 -0.64 -11.04 -5.42
CA VAL A 10 -1.70 -10.81 -6.41
C VAL A 10 -1.11 -10.86 -7.81
N PRO A 11 -1.85 -11.35 -8.82
CA PRO A 11 -1.40 -11.31 -10.21
C PRO A 11 -1.02 -9.89 -10.64
N GLN A 12 0.14 -9.74 -11.26
CA GLN A 12 0.60 -8.47 -11.81
C GLN A 12 -0.30 -8.06 -12.98
N GLY A 13 -0.79 -6.82 -12.97
CA GLY A 13 -1.74 -6.34 -13.98
C GLY A 13 -3.19 -6.85 -13.81
N GLY A 14 -3.49 -7.55 -12.71
CA GLY A 14 -4.87 -7.89 -12.36
C GLY A 14 -5.68 -6.62 -12.06
N PRO A 15 -6.92 -6.49 -12.56
CA PRO A 15 -7.74 -5.28 -12.38
C PRO A 15 -8.05 -4.99 -10.90
N LEU A 16 -8.01 -6.02 -10.04
CA LEU A 16 -8.25 -5.90 -8.60
C LEU A 16 -6.99 -5.65 -7.78
N SER A 17 -5.80 -5.84 -8.36
CA SER A 17 -4.53 -5.72 -7.65
C SER A 17 -4.35 -4.32 -7.01
N PRO A 18 -4.70 -3.20 -7.65
CA PRO A 18 -4.61 -1.88 -7.01
C PRO A 18 -5.50 -1.71 -5.77
N LEU A 19 -6.70 -2.30 -5.80
CA LEU A 19 -7.63 -2.24 -4.66
C LEU A 19 -7.11 -3.06 -3.48
N LEU A 20 -6.62 -4.27 -3.76
CA LEU A 20 -6.06 -5.16 -2.72
C LEU A 20 -4.83 -4.53 -2.06
N SER A 21 -3.96 -3.88 -2.83
CA SER A 21 -2.82 -3.12 -2.29
C SER A 21 -3.29 -1.99 -1.37
N ASN A 22 -4.31 -1.23 -1.75
CA ASN A 22 -4.84 -0.16 -0.90
C ASN A 22 -5.47 -0.68 0.40
N VAL A 23 -6.17 -1.82 0.36
CA VAL A 23 -6.75 -2.43 1.57
C VAL A 23 -5.65 -2.87 2.54
N MET A 24 -4.58 -3.48 2.03
CA MET A 24 -3.44 -3.89 2.86
C MET A 24 -2.73 -2.66 3.48
N LEU A 25 -2.53 -1.60 2.69
CA LEU A 25 -1.83 -0.39 3.14
C LEU A 25 -2.69 0.54 4.01
N ASN A 26 -4.00 0.31 4.11
CA ASN A 26 -4.90 1.10 4.95
C ASN A 26 -4.55 1.02 6.45
N GLU A 27 -3.99 -0.09 6.93
CA GLU A 27 -3.55 -0.19 8.33
C GLU A 27 -2.29 0.66 8.60
N LEU A 28 -1.44 0.85 7.60
CA LEU A 28 -0.31 1.78 7.68
C LEU A 28 -0.82 3.22 7.79
N ASP A 29 -1.78 3.60 6.95
CA ASP A 29 -2.38 4.94 6.95
C ASP A 29 -3.00 5.28 8.32
N LYS A 30 -3.80 4.37 8.87
CA LYS A 30 -4.38 4.51 10.22
C LYS A 30 -3.33 4.72 11.29
N GLU A 31 -2.21 4.00 11.22
CA GLU A 31 -1.13 4.13 12.19
C GLU A 31 -0.38 5.47 12.05
N LEU A 32 -0.17 5.95 10.83
CA LEU A 32 0.42 7.26 10.57
C LEU A 32 -0.49 8.40 11.05
N GLU A 33 -1.80 8.29 10.83
CA GLU A 33 -2.81 9.23 11.33
C GLU A 33 -2.86 9.22 12.86
N ARG A 34 -2.90 8.04 13.48
CA ARG A 34 -2.91 7.89 14.94
C ARG A 34 -1.67 8.53 15.59
N ARG A 35 -0.52 8.49 14.92
CA ARG A 35 0.73 9.14 15.36
C ARG A 35 0.81 10.63 15.01
N GLY A 36 -0.15 11.16 14.25
CA GLY A 36 -0.18 12.55 13.81
C GLY A 36 0.89 12.90 12.77
N HIS A 37 1.35 11.93 11.98
CA HIS A 37 2.31 12.18 10.91
C HIS A 37 1.64 12.85 9.70
N ARG A 38 2.33 13.79 9.08
CA ARG A 38 1.96 14.30 7.76
C ARG A 38 2.57 13.38 6.72
N TYR A 39 1.75 12.79 5.86
CA TYR A 39 2.21 11.87 4.82
C TYR A 39 1.35 12.00 3.56
N VAL A 40 1.90 11.54 2.43
CA VAL A 40 1.19 11.37 1.16
C VAL A 40 1.52 9.97 0.65
N ARG A 41 0.49 9.24 0.21
CA ARG A 41 0.63 7.90 -0.36
C ARG A 41 -0.08 7.82 -1.71
N TYR A 42 0.57 7.20 -2.70
CA TYR A 42 0.01 6.92 -4.02
C TYR A 42 0.31 5.46 -4.37
N ALA A 43 -0.72 4.62 -4.42
CA ALA A 43 -0.57 3.17 -4.51
C ALA A 43 0.39 2.66 -3.40
N ASP A 44 1.52 2.08 -3.78
CA ASP A 44 2.58 1.58 -2.91
C ASP A 44 3.66 2.62 -2.55
N ASP A 45 3.73 3.76 -3.26
CA ASP A 45 4.66 4.84 -2.95
C ASP A 45 4.16 5.70 -1.79
N CYS A 46 4.97 5.84 -0.73
CA CYS A 46 4.63 6.62 0.46
C CYS A 46 5.75 7.59 0.86
N MET A 47 5.38 8.83 1.17
CA MET A 47 6.26 9.88 1.68
C MET A 47 5.77 10.40 3.03
N ILE A 48 6.64 10.36 4.04
CA ILE A 48 6.36 10.88 5.39
C ILE A 48 7.20 12.14 5.65
N PHE A 49 6.56 13.22 6.08
CA PHE A 49 7.20 14.52 6.28
C PHE A 49 7.58 14.74 7.74
N CYS A 50 8.87 14.65 8.04
CA CYS A 50 9.45 14.88 9.36
C CYS A 50 10.03 16.29 9.49
N LYS A 51 10.11 16.82 10.72
CA LYS A 51 10.69 18.15 11.01
C LYS A 51 12.22 18.14 11.04
N SER A 52 12.81 16.98 11.31
CA SER A 52 14.25 16.76 11.40
C SER A 52 14.62 15.45 10.70
N LYS A 53 15.92 15.28 10.45
CA LYS A 53 16.49 13.96 10.17
C LYS A 53 16.46 13.09 11.42
#